data_AF-A0A7J2YG77-F1
#
_entry.id   AF-A0A7J2YG77-F1
#
_cell.length_a   1.000
_cell.length_b   1.000
_cell.length_c   1.000
_cell.angle_alpha   90.00
_cell.angle_beta   90.00
_cell.angle_gamma   90.00
#
_symmetry.space_group_name_H-M   'P 1'
#
loop_
_entity.id
_entity.type
_entity.pdbx_description
1 polymer ?
#
loop_
_entity_poly.entity_id
_entity_poly.type
_entity_poly.pdbx_seq_one_letter_code
_entity_poly.pdbx_strand_id
1 'polypeptide(L)'
;MGKDKQMTKEEIRNEIWRKMTENKIATFPGAYGRIPNFIGAEEAAKKLIQLDLWKKAEVVKVNPDSPQKPVRRYALIHGKTLIMPTPRISEGFLTLDPKRIDKRLYDYASTIKGSFQ
;
A
#
# COMPACT_ATOMS: atom_id res chain seq x y z
N MET A 1 11.76 -34.83 -22.42
CA MET A 1 11.52 -34.02 -21.20
C MET A 1 11.48 -32.56 -21.59
N GLY A 2 10.29 -31.96 -21.71
CA GLY A 2 10.17 -30.53 -21.92
C GLY A 2 10.60 -29.80 -20.65
N LYS A 3 11.54 -28.86 -20.76
CA LYS A 3 11.82 -27.93 -19.67
C LYS A 3 10.55 -27.08 -19.48
N ASP A 4 9.96 -27.11 -18.29
CA ASP A 4 8.94 -26.13 -17.92
C ASP A 4 9.52 -24.74 -18.16
N LYS A 5 8.93 -24.01 -19.12
CA LYS A 5 9.36 -22.65 -19.45
C LYS A 5 9.01 -21.77 -18.26
N GLN A 6 10.01 -21.41 -17.46
CA GLN A 6 9.83 -20.49 -16.35
C GLN A 6 9.40 -19.12 -16.91
N MET A 7 8.23 -18.65 -16.49
CA MET A 7 7.76 -17.32 -16.90
C MET A 7 8.67 -16.23 -16.34
N THR A 8 8.95 -15.23 -17.18
CA THR A 8 9.63 -14.00 -16.79
C THR A 8 8.75 -13.19 -15.82
N LYS A 9 9.39 -12.31 -15.05
CA LYS A 9 8.66 -11.37 -14.17
C LYS A 9 7.69 -10.48 -14.96
N GLU A 10 8.00 -10.18 -16.22
CA GLU A 10 7.14 -9.39 -17.09
C GLU A 10 5.91 -10.18 -17.55
N GLU A 11 6.09 -11.43 -17.99
CA GLU A 11 4.98 -12.34 -18.34
C GLU A 11 4.01 -12.49 -17.15
N ILE A 12 4.53 -12.69 -15.94
CA ILE A 12 3.69 -12.80 -14.72
C ILE A 12 2.92 -11.51 -14.46
N ARG A 13 3.56 -10.33 -14.54
CA ARG A 13 2.87 -9.05 -14.33
C ARG A 13 1.75 -8.84 -15.34
N ASN A 14 2.01 -9.11 -16.62
CA ASN A 14 1.01 -8.99 -17.66
C ASN A 14 -0.17 -9.96 -17.45
N GLU A 15 0.11 -11.20 -17.04
CA GLU A 15 -0.93 -12.17 -16.70
C GLU A 15 -1.80 -11.68 -15.54
N ILE A 16 -1.19 -11.20 -14.45
CA ILE A 16 -1.92 -10.70 -13.28
C ILE A 16 -2.71 -9.45 -13.63
N TRP A 17 -2.13 -8.48 -14.35
CA TRP A 17 -2.86 -7.29 -14.78
C TRP A 17 -4.06 -7.63 -15.66
N ARG A 18 -3.90 -8.60 -16.58
CA ARG A 18 -4.99 -9.11 -17.41
C ARG A 18 -6.09 -9.71 -16.55
N LYS A 19 -5.75 -10.66 -15.66
CA LYS A 19 -6.73 -11.28 -14.75
C LYS A 19 -7.44 -10.24 -13.89
N MET A 20 -6.73 -9.26 -13.33
CA MET A 20 -7.34 -8.21 -12.53
C MET A 20 -8.34 -7.35 -13.31
N THR A 21 -8.06 -7.12 -14.60
CA THR A 21 -8.90 -6.33 -15.51
C THR A 21 -10.13 -7.13 -15.93
N GLU A 22 -9.94 -8.37 -16.39
CA GLU A 22 -11.02 -9.29 -16.81
C GLU A 22 -12.01 -9.58 -15.66
N ASN A 23 -11.49 -9.80 -14.45
CA ASN A 23 -12.31 -10.02 -13.26
C ASN A 23 -12.86 -8.72 -12.65
N LYS A 24 -12.60 -7.56 -13.25
CA LYS A 24 -13.08 -6.23 -12.78
C LYS A 24 -12.72 -5.92 -11.33
N ILE A 25 -11.60 -6.46 -10.84
CA ILE A 25 -11.13 -6.22 -9.47
C ILE A 25 -10.15 -5.06 -9.39
N ALA A 26 -9.51 -4.67 -10.49
CA ALA A 26 -8.68 -3.46 -10.51
C ALA A 26 -9.55 -2.20 -10.41
N THR A 27 -9.21 -1.29 -9.51
CA THR A 27 -9.88 0.01 -9.41
C THR A 27 -9.09 1.07 -10.18
N PHE A 28 -9.65 2.28 -10.31
CA PHE A 28 -8.96 3.42 -10.94
C PHE A 28 -7.51 3.56 -10.39
N PRO A 29 -6.50 3.76 -11.26
CA PRO A 29 -6.58 4.01 -12.71
C PRO A 29 -6.52 2.75 -13.61
N GLY A 30 -6.73 1.55 -13.07
CA GLY A 30 -6.58 0.28 -13.78
C GLY A 30 -5.23 -0.39 -13.51
N ALA A 31 -5.05 -1.63 -14.01
CA ALA A 31 -3.98 -2.49 -13.54
C ALA A 31 -2.62 -2.31 -14.22
N TYR A 32 -2.61 -2.11 -15.54
CA TYR A 32 -1.40 -2.18 -16.36
C TYR A 32 -0.35 -1.11 -16.06
N GLY A 33 0.92 -1.53 -16.07
CA GLY A 33 2.08 -0.64 -15.97
C GLY A 33 2.33 -0.04 -14.57
N ARG A 34 1.68 -0.56 -13.52
CA ARG A 34 1.77 -0.01 -12.16
C ARG A 34 1.53 -1.05 -11.07
N ILE A 35 1.67 -0.63 -9.81
CA ILE A 35 1.12 -1.35 -8.66
C ILE A 35 -0.39 -1.06 -8.62
N PRO A 36 -1.24 -2.06 -8.92
CA PRO A 36 -2.66 -1.83 -9.09
C PRO A 36 -3.38 -1.70 -7.74
N ASN A 37 -4.33 -0.77 -7.66
CA ASN A 37 -5.31 -0.81 -6.59
C ASN A 37 -6.41 -1.81 -6.92
N PHE A 38 -7.10 -2.34 -5.90
CA PHE A 38 -8.04 -3.43 -6.08
C PHE A 38 -9.24 -3.36 -5.11
N ILE A 39 -10.36 -3.94 -5.54
CA ILE A 39 -11.52 -4.19 -4.70
C ILE A 39 -11.09 -5.16 -3.59
N GLY A 40 -11.20 -4.73 -2.33
CA GLY A 40 -10.74 -5.51 -1.18
C GLY A 40 -9.46 -4.99 -0.51
N ALA A 41 -8.89 -3.87 -0.97
CA ALA A 41 -7.69 -3.29 -0.35
C ALA A 41 -7.91 -2.91 1.14
N GLU A 42 -9.10 -2.39 1.47
CA GLU A 42 -9.49 -2.07 2.84
C GLU A 42 -9.63 -3.35 3.70
N GLU A 43 -10.29 -4.38 3.17
CA GLU A 43 -10.45 -5.68 3.82
C GLU A 43 -9.11 -6.38 4.05
N ALA A 44 -8.20 -6.29 3.07
CA ALA A 44 -6.84 -6.79 3.21
C ALA A 44 -6.08 -6.07 4.33
N ALA A 45 -6.21 -4.74 4.42
CA ALA A 45 -5.63 -3.97 5.51
C ALA A 45 -6.24 -4.36 6.87
N LYS A 46 -7.56 -4.57 6.94
CA LYS A 46 -8.24 -5.05 8.17
C LYS A 46 -7.70 -6.41 8.63
N LYS A 47 -7.37 -7.32 7.71
CA LYS A 47 -6.71 -8.60 8.06
C LYS A 47 -5.29 -8.39 8.57
N LEU A 48 -4.52 -7.50 7.93
CA LEU A 48 -3.15 -7.18 8.35
C LEU A 48 -3.10 -6.65 9.79
N ILE A 49 -4.02 -5.75 10.16
CA ILE A 49 -4.02 -5.14 11.50
C ILE A 49 -4.42 -6.09 12.63
N GLN A 50 -4.99 -7.25 12.29
CA GLN A 50 -5.34 -8.28 13.28
C GLN A 50 -4.14 -9.12 13.72
N LEU A 51 -3.03 -9.10 12.97
CA LEU A 51 -1.83 -9.86 13.30
C LEU A 51 -1.19 -9.35 14.61
N ASP A 52 -0.70 -10.27 15.43
CA ASP A 52 -0.04 -9.89 16.69
C ASP A 52 1.25 -9.11 16.46
N LEU A 53 1.95 -9.37 15.35
CA LEU A 53 3.09 -8.57 14.91
C LEU A 53 2.71 -7.12 14.67
N TRP A 54 1.55 -6.87 14.04
CA TRP A 54 1.05 -5.51 13.86
C TRP A 54 0.74 -4.86 15.20
N LYS A 55 0.03 -5.56 16.10
CA LYS A 55 -0.34 -5.02 17.42
C LYS A 55 0.90 -4.58 18.22
N LYS A 56 1.96 -5.40 18.22
CA LYS A 56 3.22 -5.16 18.93
C LYS A 56 4.11 -4.09 18.29
N ALA A 57 4.00 -3.85 16.98
CA ALA A 57 4.86 -2.90 16.29
C ALA A 57 4.54 -1.44 16.67
N GLU A 58 5.54 -0.68 17.12
CA GLU A 58 5.40 0.75 17.39
C GLU A 58 5.67 1.61 16.15
N VAL A 59 6.52 1.10 15.26
CA VAL A 59 6.94 1.76 14.02
C VAL A 59 6.68 0.82 12.84
N VAL A 60 6.09 1.33 11.76
CA VAL A 60 5.80 0.56 10.55
C VAL A 60 6.23 1.30 9.30
N LYS A 61 6.80 0.59 8.34
CA LYS A 61 7.10 1.15 7.01
C LYS A 61 6.07 0.67 6.00
N VAL A 62 5.44 1.60 5.29
CA VAL A 62 4.40 1.31 4.29
C VAL A 62 4.70 2.14 3.04
N ASN A 63 4.59 1.55 1.84
CA ASN A 63 4.86 2.25 0.58
C ASN A 63 3.75 3.26 0.23
N PRO A 64 3.99 4.24 -0.66
CA PRO A 64 3.01 5.25 -1.07
C PRO A 64 1.88 4.76 -2.00
N ASP A 65 2.00 3.55 -2.57
CA ASP A 65 1.05 3.01 -3.54
C ASP A 65 -0.39 3.01 -3.01
N SER A 66 -1.36 3.25 -3.89
CA SER A 66 -2.78 3.36 -3.57
C SER A 66 -3.39 2.18 -2.80
N PRO A 67 -3.10 0.89 -3.10
CA PRO A 67 -3.65 -0.22 -2.32
C PRO A 67 -3.19 -0.23 -0.85
N GLN A 68 -2.10 0.47 -0.52
CA GLN A 68 -1.58 0.53 0.85
C GLN A 68 -2.06 1.76 1.64
N LYS A 69 -2.83 2.68 1.04
CA LYS A 69 -3.41 3.84 1.75
C LYS A 69 -4.16 3.41 3.03
N PRO A 70 -5.03 2.37 2.99
CA PRO A 70 -5.70 1.90 4.22
C PRO A 70 -4.73 1.51 5.33
N VAL A 71 -3.64 0.81 5.01
CA VAL A 71 -2.62 0.39 5.99
C VAL A 71 -1.95 1.61 6.63
N ARG A 72 -1.60 2.63 5.83
CA ARG A 72 -1.05 3.90 6.33
C ARG A 72 -2.02 4.59 7.27
N ARG A 73 -3.30 4.65 6.89
CA ARG A 73 -4.36 5.23 7.74
C ARG A 73 -4.50 4.48 9.06
N TYR A 74 -4.52 3.15 9.04
CA TYR A 74 -4.58 2.34 10.26
C TYR A 74 -3.33 2.47 11.14
N ALA A 75 -2.14 2.68 10.55
CA ALA A 75 -0.94 2.97 11.33
C ALA A 75 -1.14 4.22 12.20
N LEU A 76 -1.63 5.31 11.59
CA LEU A 76 -1.92 6.56 12.30
C LEU A 76 -3.02 6.39 13.36
N ILE A 77 -4.13 5.71 13.01
CA ILE A 77 -5.24 5.44 13.94
C ILE A 77 -4.78 4.63 15.15
N HIS A 78 -3.91 3.63 14.95
CA HIS A 78 -3.36 2.81 16.03
C HIS A 78 -2.16 3.44 16.73
N GLY A 79 -1.87 4.72 16.49
CA GLY A 79 -0.81 5.45 17.19
C GLY A 79 0.61 5.00 16.83
N LYS A 80 0.81 4.36 15.67
CA LYS A 80 2.11 3.87 15.20
C LYS A 80 2.83 4.95 14.41
N THR A 81 4.13 5.10 14.61
CA THR A 81 4.98 5.94 13.75
C THR A 81 5.04 5.31 12.36
N LEU A 82 4.63 6.07 11.36
CA LEU A 82 4.61 5.61 9.97
C LEU A 82 5.84 6.14 9.24
N ILE A 83 6.63 5.23 8.67
CA ILE A 83 7.71 5.53 7.73
C ILE A 83 7.21 5.28 6.31
N MET A 84 7.29 6.28 5.44
CA MET A 84 6.86 6.16 4.04
C MET A 84 7.94 6.67 3.09
N PRO A 85 8.40 5.89 2.10
CA PRO A 85 9.31 6.40 1.08
C PRO A 85 8.57 7.42 0.19
N THR A 86 9.27 8.47 -0.24
CA THR A 86 8.71 9.37 -1.25
C THR A 86 8.64 8.68 -2.63
N PRO A 87 7.79 9.15 -3.56
CA PRO A 87 7.74 8.60 -4.91
C PRO A 87 9.13 8.56 -5.56
N ARG A 88 9.53 7.37 -6.06
CA ARG A 88 10.88 7.11 -6.61
C ARG A 88 12.03 7.38 -5.62
N ILE A 89 11.73 7.49 -4.32
CA ILE A 89 12.69 7.79 -3.24
C ILE A 89 13.45 9.10 -3.54
N SER A 90 12.77 10.08 -4.14
CA SER A 90 13.38 11.35 -4.54
C SER A 90 13.96 12.15 -3.37
N GLU A 91 13.40 11.99 -2.18
CA GLU A 91 13.73 12.75 -0.96
C GLU A 91 13.89 11.80 0.24
N GLY A 92 14.11 10.51 -0.02
CA GLY A 92 14.24 9.50 1.03
C GLY A 92 12.89 9.09 1.65
N PHE A 93 12.80 9.20 2.98
CA PHE A 93 11.67 8.70 3.77
C PHE A 93 11.06 9.79 4.62
N LEU A 94 9.73 9.87 4.57
CA LEU A 94 8.92 10.69 5.44
C LEU A 94 8.59 9.90 6.72
N THR A 95 8.60 10.59 7.85
CA THR A 95 8.18 10.04 9.14
C THR A 95 6.95 10.79 9.61
N LEU A 96 5.84 10.07 9.73
CA LEU A 96 4.58 10.61 10.24
C LEU A 96 4.39 10.12 11.67
N ASP A 97 4.47 11.05 12.62
CA ASP A 97 4.17 10.80 14.03
C ASP A 97 2.70 11.16 14.31
N PRO A 98 1.84 10.18 14.64
CA PRO A 98 0.42 10.43 14.89
C PRO A 98 0.17 11.36 16.09
N LYS A 99 1.15 11.58 16.97
CA LYS A 99 1.07 12.55 18.07
C LYS A 99 1.15 14.01 17.59
N ARG A 100 1.68 14.24 16.40
CA ARG A 100 1.87 15.57 15.79
C ARG A 100 0.82 15.90 14.73
N ILE A 101 -0.05 14.95 14.41
CA ILE A 101 -1.06 15.08 13.36
C ILE A 101 -2.45 15.06 14.02
N ASP A 102 -3.30 16.03 13.67
CA ASP A 102 -4.69 16.01 14.10
C ASP A 102 -5.40 14.76 13.56
N LYS A 103 -6.12 14.03 14.42
CA LYS A 103 -6.85 12.81 14.05
C LYS A 103 -7.81 13.01 12.87
N ARG A 104 -8.38 14.22 12.72
CA ARG A 104 -9.26 14.59 11.59
C ARG A 104 -8.54 14.55 10.25
N LEU A 105 -7.21 14.69 10.26
CA LEU A 105 -6.37 14.70 9.07
C LEU A 105 -5.78 13.32 8.72
N TYR A 106 -6.01 12.27 9.51
CA TYR A 106 -5.37 10.96 9.27
C TYR A 106 -5.69 10.36 7.89
N ASP A 107 -6.90 10.57 7.36
CA ASP A 107 -7.20 10.10 6.00
C ASP A 107 -6.37 10.86 4.95
N TYR A 108 -6.26 12.18 5.10
CA TYR A 108 -5.46 13.01 4.19
C TYR A 108 -3.96 12.73 4.32
N ALA A 109 -3.43 12.67 5.54
CA ALA A 109 -2.03 12.37 5.85
C ALA A 109 -1.60 10.99 5.33
N SER A 110 -2.54 10.04 5.20
CA SER A 110 -2.26 8.73 4.60
C SER A 110 -2.14 8.73 3.06
N THR A 111 -2.42 9.85 2.39
CA THR A 111 -2.22 10.00 0.94
C THR A 111 -0.78 10.40 0.61
N ILE A 112 -0.36 10.23 -0.65
CA ILE A 112 0.96 10.70 -1.10
C ILE A 112 1.10 12.21 -0.92
N LYS A 113 0.04 12.99 -1.19
CA LYS A 113 0.09 14.45 -1.08
C LYS A 113 0.13 14.90 0.38
N GLY A 114 -0.73 14.33 1.21
CA GLY A 114 -0.86 14.73 2.61
C GLY A 114 0.29 14.27 3.50
N SER A 115 1.09 13.27 3.08
CA SER A 115 2.24 12.83 3.86
C SER A 115 3.38 13.84 3.94
N PHE A 116 3.40 14.84 3.06
CA PHE A 116 4.41 15.91 3.05
C PHE A 116 4.04 17.10 3.95
N GLN A 117 2.89 17.06 4.62
CA GLN A 117 2.33 18.14 5.42
C GLN A 117 2.19 17.68 6.88
#